data_AF-A0A8T3WIM1-F1
#
_entry.id   AF-A0A8T3WIM1-F1
#
_cell.length_a   1.000
_cell.length_b   1.000
_cell.length_c   1.000
_cell.angle_alpha   90.00
_cell.angle_beta   90.00
_cell.angle_gamma   90.00
#
_symmetry.space_group_name_H-M   'P 1'
#
loop_
_entity.id
_entity.type
_entity.pdbx_description
1 polymer ?
#
loop_
_entity_poly.entity_id
_entity_poly.type
_entity_poly.pdbx_seq_one_letter_code
_entity_poly.pdbx_strand_id
1 'polypeptide(L)'
;MIYHIFLGIKNFKIIKTIFFVFFIPLMLVSCVQQQSDLEKNSEENELRTVGYIGCSNTRETVEGYHHVGGKKMWDYERRYGSGTILDWSRNLDQVNKYWNVFDDNLKRYPKTNTIWWQLCIMNKDRTTSYENASVILNKIRERIPDAIIYVSALADYTDGVCEITGTWGLEKGKELVQELDTKNEDVFSGPVLGPMSLKETAKDGCHLSSPDGKRKLGMQMKEFFDDSAIKQL
;
A
#
# COMPACT_ATOMS: atom_id res chain seq x y z
N MET A 1 -18.11 -1.49 -75.10
CA MET A 1 -16.86 -1.20 -75.84
C MET A 1 -15.90 -2.34 -75.55
N ILE A 2 -15.71 -3.20 -76.56
CA ILE A 2 -14.86 -4.40 -76.56
C ILE A 2 -13.39 -3.96 -76.57
N TYR A 3 -12.50 -4.65 -75.83
CA TYR A 3 -11.24 -5.16 -76.38
C TYR A 3 -10.63 -6.21 -75.44
N HIS A 4 -10.40 -7.39 -76.04
CA HIS A 4 -9.65 -8.54 -75.53
C HIS A 4 -8.16 -8.24 -75.35
N ILE A 5 -7.46 -9.05 -74.54
CA ILE A 5 -6.21 -9.73 -74.93
C ILE A 5 -6.06 -11.03 -74.13
N PHE A 6 -5.54 -12.03 -74.84
CA PHE A 6 -5.48 -13.46 -74.57
C PHE A 6 -4.10 -13.89 -74.01
N LEU A 7 -4.03 -15.16 -73.58
CA LEU A 7 -2.85 -16.03 -73.41
C LEU A 7 -2.13 -15.97 -72.04
N GLY A 8 -1.79 -17.08 -71.38
CA GLY A 8 -1.77 -18.47 -71.85
C GLY A 8 -1.62 -19.48 -70.70
N ILE A 9 -2.02 -20.71 -71.01
CA ILE A 9 -1.88 -21.90 -70.17
C ILE A 9 -0.48 -22.48 -70.39
N LYS A 10 0.27 -22.76 -69.31
CA LYS A 10 1.28 -23.83 -69.30
C LYS A 10 1.31 -24.54 -67.95
N ASN A 11 1.09 -25.86 -68.03
CA ASN A 11 1.24 -26.86 -66.98
C ASN A 11 2.60 -26.74 -66.26
N PHE A 12 2.64 -26.90 -64.93
CA PHE A 12 3.84 -27.45 -64.28
C PHE A 12 3.56 -28.09 -62.90
N LYS A 13 3.75 -29.41 -62.89
CA LYS A 13 4.23 -30.33 -61.83
C LYS A 13 3.79 -30.13 -60.38
N ILE A 14 3.05 -31.14 -59.91
CA ILE A 14 2.95 -31.57 -58.51
C ILE A 14 4.37 -31.83 -57.97
N ILE A 15 4.83 -30.99 -57.05
CA ILE A 15 5.98 -31.28 -56.19
C ILE A 15 5.41 -31.67 -54.81
N LYS A 16 5.64 -32.93 -54.44
CA LYS A 16 5.48 -33.42 -53.07
C LYS A 16 6.46 -32.66 -52.18
N THR A 17 5.97 -31.65 -51.45
CA THR A 17 6.73 -31.05 -50.36
C THR A 17 6.36 -31.79 -49.08
N ILE A 18 7.34 -32.54 -48.58
CA ILE A 18 7.35 -33.17 -47.27
C ILE A 18 7.14 -32.08 -46.21
N PHE A 19 6.00 -32.12 -45.52
CA PHE A 19 5.76 -31.35 -44.31
C PHE A 19 6.59 -31.96 -43.18
N PHE A 20 7.79 -31.42 -42.96
CA PHE A 20 8.53 -31.56 -41.71
C PHE A 20 8.82 -30.15 -41.19
N VAL A 21 7.85 -29.56 -40.51
CA VAL A 21 8.05 -28.29 -39.78
C VAL A 21 7.29 -28.36 -38.46
N PHE A 22 8.07 -28.60 -37.40
CA PHE A 22 7.91 -28.07 -36.04
C PHE A 22 6.48 -27.92 -35.50
N PHE A 23 5.93 -29.01 -34.96
CA PHE A 23 4.74 -28.98 -34.10
C PHE A 23 5.11 -29.00 -32.61
N ILE A 24 6.10 -28.21 -32.20
CA ILE A 24 6.36 -27.84 -30.80
C ILE A 24 6.99 -26.44 -30.87
N PRO A 25 6.23 -25.33 -30.64
CA PRO A 25 6.17 -24.75 -29.30
C PRO A 25 4.98 -23.78 -29.08
N LEU A 26 3.88 -24.23 -28.48
CA LEU A 26 2.91 -23.28 -27.88
C LEU A 26 2.72 -23.54 -26.39
N MET A 27 2.70 -24.82 -25.98
CA MET A 27 2.58 -25.22 -24.58
C MET A 27 3.83 -24.92 -23.73
N LEU A 28 5.03 -24.96 -24.32
CA LEU A 28 6.28 -24.67 -23.59
C LEU A 28 6.43 -23.17 -23.28
N VAL A 29 5.94 -22.29 -24.16
CA VAL A 29 6.02 -20.84 -23.98
C VAL A 29 5.12 -20.39 -22.82
N SER A 30 3.90 -20.91 -22.73
CA SER A 30 2.98 -20.62 -21.62
C SER A 30 3.51 -21.11 -20.26
N CYS A 31 4.18 -22.26 -20.23
CA CYS A 31 4.70 -22.82 -18.98
C CYS A 31 5.92 -22.03 -18.46
N VAL A 32 6.82 -21.61 -19.37
CA VAL A 32 7.99 -20.78 -19.01
C VAL A 32 7.56 -19.40 -18.52
N GLN A 33 6.56 -18.79 -19.15
CA GLN A 33 6.09 -17.45 -18.80
C GLN A 33 5.32 -17.44 -17.46
N GLN A 34 4.54 -18.49 -17.18
CA GLN A 34 3.87 -18.65 -15.88
C GLN A 34 4.88 -18.85 -14.73
N GLN A 35 5.98 -19.57 -14.98
CA GLN A 35 7.03 -19.77 -13.98
C GLN A 35 7.79 -18.47 -13.69
N SER A 36 8.14 -17.69 -14.73
CA SER A 36 8.81 -16.40 -14.52
C SER A 36 7.94 -15.38 -13.77
N ASP A 37 6.63 -15.38 -14.02
CA ASP A 37 5.70 -14.48 -13.32
C ASP A 37 5.52 -14.86 -11.85
N LEU A 38 5.52 -16.16 -11.53
CA LEU A 38 5.49 -16.64 -10.14
C LEU A 38 6.77 -16.31 -9.38
N GLU A 39 7.93 -16.50 -10.01
CA GLU A 39 9.22 -16.16 -9.40
C GLU A 39 9.34 -14.66 -9.15
N LYS A 40 8.98 -13.82 -10.14
CA LYS A 40 8.99 -12.36 -9.98
C LYS A 40 8.04 -11.87 -8.89
N ASN A 41 6.81 -12.39 -8.85
CA ASN A 41 5.85 -12.04 -7.80
C ASN A 41 6.31 -12.51 -6.42
N SER A 42 7.00 -13.66 -6.34
CA SER A 42 7.58 -14.13 -5.09
C SER A 42 8.68 -13.20 -4.61
N GLU A 43 9.60 -12.78 -5.49
CA GLU A 43 10.70 -11.88 -5.16
C GLU A 43 10.18 -10.49 -4.72
N GLU A 44 9.19 -9.95 -5.43
CA GLU A 44 8.54 -8.69 -5.02
C GLU A 44 7.87 -8.83 -3.66
N ASN A 45 7.12 -9.91 -3.39
CA ASN A 45 6.51 -10.15 -2.08
C ASN A 45 7.53 -10.35 -0.96
N GLU A 46 8.70 -10.91 -1.25
CA GLU A 46 9.78 -11.07 -0.28
C GLU A 46 10.39 -9.74 0.17
N LEU A 47 10.31 -8.70 -0.67
CA LEU A 47 10.76 -7.35 -0.32
C LEU A 47 9.75 -6.60 0.56
N ARG A 48 8.48 -7.03 0.60
CA ARG A 48 7.37 -6.36 1.29
C ARG A 48 7.35 -6.72 2.78
N THR A 49 8.27 -6.16 3.56
CA THR A 49 8.44 -6.46 4.99
C THR A 49 7.73 -5.49 5.95
N VAL A 50 7.19 -4.39 5.43
CA VAL A 50 6.52 -3.34 6.21
C VAL A 50 5.02 -3.36 5.97
N GLY A 51 4.25 -3.80 6.95
CA GLY A 51 2.79 -3.68 6.94
C GLY A 51 2.33 -2.30 7.38
N TYR A 52 1.03 -2.02 7.21
CA TYR A 52 0.49 -0.73 7.63
C TYR A 52 -0.96 -0.78 8.10
N ILE A 53 -1.29 0.15 8.98
CA ILE A 53 -2.61 0.34 9.61
C ILE A 53 -2.97 1.82 9.57
N GLY A 54 -4.24 2.13 9.32
CA GLY A 54 -4.74 3.50 9.37
C GLY A 54 -6.04 3.67 8.58
N CYS A 55 -6.19 4.85 7.96
CA CYS A 55 -7.38 5.25 7.22
C CYS A 55 -7.09 5.50 5.72
N SER A 56 -7.97 6.25 5.06
CA SER A 56 -7.92 6.56 3.63
C SER A 56 -6.67 7.36 3.27
N ASN A 57 -6.27 8.30 4.13
CA ASN A 57 -5.01 9.04 3.98
C ASN A 57 -3.80 8.12 4.05
N THR A 58 -3.85 7.09 4.91
CA THR A 58 -2.78 6.08 5.03
C THR A 58 -2.66 5.30 3.74
N ARG A 59 -3.78 4.79 3.22
CA ARG A 59 -3.82 4.12 1.91
C ARG A 59 -3.24 5.01 0.79
N GLU A 60 -3.64 6.27 0.72
CA GLU A 60 -3.16 7.18 -0.33
C GLU A 60 -1.69 7.55 -0.16
N THR A 61 -1.20 7.58 1.08
CA THR A 61 0.23 7.75 1.39
C THR A 61 1.03 6.53 0.89
N VAL A 62 0.55 5.31 1.18
CA VAL A 62 1.17 4.07 0.66
C VAL A 62 1.12 4.03 -0.87
N GLU A 63 -0.01 4.42 -1.48
CA GLU A 63 -0.12 4.55 -2.94
C GLU A 63 0.95 5.51 -3.50
N GLY A 64 1.14 6.66 -2.83
CA GLY A 64 2.20 7.61 -3.14
C GLY A 64 3.61 7.04 -2.99
N TYR A 65 3.87 6.28 -1.93
CA TYR A 65 5.14 5.61 -1.67
C TYR A 65 5.52 4.66 -2.81
N HIS A 66 4.58 3.82 -3.26
CA HIS A 66 4.80 2.95 -4.42
C HIS A 66 4.99 3.76 -5.72
N HIS A 67 4.23 4.85 -5.89
CA HIS A 67 4.35 5.71 -7.07
C HIS A 67 5.75 6.33 -7.23
N VAL A 68 6.44 6.60 -6.13
CA VAL A 68 7.81 7.13 -6.13
C VAL A 68 8.89 6.04 -6.07
N GLY A 69 8.50 4.77 -6.24
CA GLY A 69 9.41 3.64 -6.35
C GLY A 69 9.80 2.97 -5.02
N GLY A 70 9.04 3.20 -3.95
CA GLY A 70 9.22 2.52 -2.67
C GLY A 70 8.95 1.01 -2.76
N LYS A 71 9.72 0.20 -2.03
CA LYS A 71 9.73 -1.27 -2.19
C LYS A 71 9.35 -2.10 -0.96
N LYS A 72 9.44 -1.57 0.25
CA LYS A 72 9.28 -2.35 1.48
C LYS A 72 7.86 -2.42 2.03
N MET A 73 7.03 -1.40 1.79
CA MET A 73 5.65 -1.41 2.29
C MET A 73 4.76 -2.37 1.51
N TRP A 74 3.79 -3.01 2.17
CA TRP A 74 2.69 -3.73 1.51
C TRP A 74 2.07 -2.89 0.39
N ASP A 75 1.56 -3.56 -0.63
CA ASP A 75 0.75 -2.89 -1.66
C ASP A 75 -0.46 -2.19 -1.04
N TYR A 76 -0.84 -1.04 -1.61
CA TYR A 76 -1.96 -0.27 -1.09
C TYR A 76 -3.29 -1.02 -1.30
N GLU A 77 -4.10 -1.04 -0.24
CA GLU A 77 -5.36 -1.78 -0.19
C GLU A 77 -6.56 -0.83 -0.10
N ARG A 78 -7.42 -0.88 -1.12
CA ARG A 78 -8.62 -0.03 -1.26
C ARG A 78 -9.67 -0.25 -0.18
N ARG A 79 -9.66 -1.42 0.46
CA ARG A 79 -10.56 -1.73 1.58
C ARG A 79 -10.18 -0.98 2.86
N TYR A 80 -8.96 -0.45 2.98
CA TYR A 80 -8.61 0.54 4.01
C TYR A 80 -9.22 1.91 3.66
N GLY A 81 -10.46 2.09 4.11
CA GLY A 81 -11.23 3.32 4.02
C GLY A 81 -11.10 4.16 5.31
N SER A 82 -12.21 4.40 6.02
CA SER A 82 -12.29 5.34 7.16
C SER A 82 -11.56 4.95 8.45
N GLY A 83 -10.66 3.95 8.46
CA GLY A 83 -10.15 3.29 9.67
C GLY A 83 -9.51 4.21 10.71
N THR A 84 -10.32 4.77 11.61
CA THR A 84 -9.87 5.53 12.78
C THR A 84 -9.41 4.61 13.90
N ILE A 85 -8.74 5.16 14.92
CA ILE A 85 -8.39 4.39 16.12
C ILE A 85 -9.61 3.66 16.71
N LEU A 86 -10.77 4.32 16.80
CA LEU A 86 -11.98 3.68 17.33
C LEU A 86 -12.53 2.57 16.43
N ASP A 87 -12.42 2.73 15.12
CA ASP A 87 -12.83 1.74 14.11
C ASP A 87 -12.00 0.45 14.21
N TRP A 88 -10.69 0.58 14.45
CA TRP A 88 -9.77 -0.54 14.61
C TRP A 88 -9.84 -1.18 16.00
N SER A 89 -10.17 -0.41 17.05
CA SER A 89 -10.16 -0.88 18.44
C SER A 89 -11.46 -1.51 18.93
N ARG A 90 -12.53 -1.54 18.11
CA ARG A 90 -13.87 -2.01 18.50
C ARG A 90 -14.29 -3.28 17.76
N ASN A 91 -15.33 -3.92 18.28
CA ASN A 91 -15.96 -5.13 17.71
C ASN A 91 -14.95 -6.26 17.42
N LEU A 92 -14.01 -6.47 18.33
CA LEU A 92 -12.91 -7.45 18.18
C LEU A 92 -13.35 -8.90 18.36
N ASP A 93 -14.48 -9.09 19.04
CA ASP A 93 -15.20 -10.35 19.22
C ASP A 93 -16.05 -10.72 17.99
N GLN A 94 -16.15 -9.80 17.02
CA GLN A 94 -16.87 -9.97 15.76
C GLN A 94 -15.92 -9.83 14.57
N VAL A 95 -16.48 -9.96 13.36
CA VAL A 95 -15.76 -9.68 12.12
C VAL A 95 -15.48 -8.18 12.00
N ASN A 96 -14.29 -7.75 12.40
CA ASN A 96 -13.80 -6.40 12.14
C ASN A 96 -13.19 -6.34 10.72
N LYS A 97 -13.83 -5.57 9.82
CA LYS A 97 -13.43 -5.48 8.41
C LYS A 97 -11.97 -5.06 8.21
N TYR A 98 -11.42 -4.25 9.11
CA TYR A 98 -10.05 -3.75 8.98
C TYR A 98 -9.04 -4.83 9.34
N TRP A 99 -9.28 -5.56 10.42
CA TRP A 99 -8.46 -6.72 10.80
C TRP A 99 -8.52 -7.84 9.77
N ASN A 100 -9.68 -8.09 9.15
CA ASN A 100 -9.75 -9.06 8.04
C ASN A 100 -8.83 -8.70 6.88
N VAL A 101 -8.82 -7.41 6.50
CA VAL A 101 -7.98 -6.92 5.42
C VAL A 101 -6.50 -6.97 5.80
N PHE A 102 -6.18 -6.67 7.06
CA PHE A 102 -4.84 -6.84 7.61
C PHE A 102 -4.39 -8.31 7.53
N ASP A 103 -5.24 -9.23 7.94
CA ASP A 103 -4.95 -10.68 7.95
C ASP A 103 -4.76 -11.22 6.52
N ASP A 104 -5.53 -10.73 5.55
CA ASP A 104 -5.34 -11.05 4.13
C ASP A 104 -3.97 -10.58 3.62
N ASN A 105 -3.54 -9.37 3.99
CA ASN A 105 -2.24 -8.84 3.59
C ASN A 105 -1.09 -9.56 4.31
N LEU A 106 -1.23 -9.85 5.60
CA LEU A 106 -0.21 -10.59 6.33
C LEU A 106 0.00 -12.00 5.76
N LYS A 107 -1.07 -12.67 5.30
CA LYS A 107 -0.96 -13.95 4.57
C LYS A 107 -0.24 -13.80 3.23
N ARG A 108 -0.44 -12.68 2.54
CA ARG A 108 0.23 -12.38 1.26
C ARG A 108 1.71 -12.04 1.44
N TYR A 109 2.05 -11.38 2.54
CA TYR A 109 3.39 -10.90 2.86
C TYR A 109 3.88 -11.52 4.18
N PRO A 110 4.18 -12.83 4.21
CA PRO A 110 4.47 -13.55 5.45
C PRO A 110 5.78 -13.13 6.12
N LYS A 111 6.66 -12.39 5.43
CA LYS A 111 7.92 -11.84 5.98
C LYS A 111 7.73 -10.49 6.67
N THR A 112 6.49 -10.08 6.93
CA THR A 112 6.22 -8.81 7.61
C THR A 112 6.73 -8.86 9.04
N ASN A 113 7.59 -7.93 9.40
CA ASN A 113 8.17 -7.78 10.75
C ASN A 113 8.12 -6.35 11.27
N THR A 114 7.64 -5.42 10.44
CA THR A 114 7.54 -4.00 10.78
C THR A 114 6.14 -3.53 10.45
N ILE A 115 5.54 -2.70 11.30
CA ILE A 115 4.27 -2.02 11.02
C ILE A 115 4.48 -0.51 11.02
N TRP A 116 4.01 0.15 9.97
CA TRP A 116 3.74 1.58 10.01
C TRP A 116 2.28 1.85 10.36
N TRP A 117 2.04 2.54 11.46
CA TRP A 117 0.70 2.90 11.90
C TRP A 117 0.51 4.42 11.84
N GLN A 118 -0.33 4.87 10.91
CA GLN A 118 -0.76 6.27 10.88
C GLN A 118 -2.03 6.46 11.70
N LEU A 119 -1.96 7.29 12.73
CA LEU A 119 -3.07 7.57 13.63
C LEU A 119 -4.08 8.50 12.94
N CYS A 120 -5.23 7.94 12.59
CA CYS A 120 -6.37 8.71 12.09
C CYS A 120 -7.45 8.85 13.17
N ILE A 121 -7.85 10.09 13.45
CA ILE A 121 -8.86 10.43 14.47
C ILE A 121 -9.80 11.48 13.89
N MET A 122 -11.11 11.18 13.84
CA MET A 122 -12.09 12.18 13.40
C MET A 122 -12.36 13.19 14.51
N ASN A 123 -12.74 14.43 14.16
CA ASN A 123 -13.06 15.47 15.14
C ASN A 123 -14.21 15.07 16.08
N LYS A 124 -15.13 14.22 15.59
CA LYS A 124 -16.26 13.69 16.37
C LYS A 124 -15.86 12.58 17.35
N ASP A 125 -14.70 11.96 17.16
CA ASP A 125 -14.24 10.81 17.95
C ASP A 125 -13.48 11.28 19.20
N ARG A 126 -14.05 12.25 19.93
CA ARG A 126 -13.40 12.92 21.08
C ARG A 126 -13.13 12.03 22.28
N THR A 127 -13.69 10.83 22.27
CA THR A 127 -13.48 9.80 23.28
C THR A 127 -12.25 8.93 22.99
N THR A 128 -11.54 9.16 21.89
CA THR A 128 -10.32 8.43 21.55
C THR A 128 -9.23 8.65 22.60
N SER A 129 -8.72 7.55 23.15
CA SER A 129 -7.71 7.55 24.21
C SER A 129 -6.55 6.60 23.92
N TYR A 130 -5.54 6.64 24.79
CA TYR A 130 -4.42 5.69 24.76
C TYR A 130 -4.89 4.24 24.93
N GLU A 131 -5.94 3.99 25.72
CA GLU A 131 -6.50 2.65 25.90
C GLU A 131 -7.05 2.09 24.58
N ASN A 132 -7.68 2.94 23.76
CA ASN A 132 -8.11 2.51 22.42
C ASN A 132 -6.91 2.17 21.53
N ALA A 133 -5.84 2.96 21.60
CA ALA A 133 -4.62 2.70 20.85
C ALA A 133 -3.91 1.41 21.32
N SER A 134 -3.84 1.19 22.63
CA SER A 134 -3.25 -0.02 23.25
C SER A 134 -3.97 -1.30 22.82
N VAL A 135 -5.29 -1.25 22.66
CA VAL A 135 -6.06 -2.38 22.10
C VAL A 135 -5.56 -2.76 20.70
N ILE A 136 -5.34 -1.77 19.82
CA ILE A 136 -4.83 -2.01 18.46
C ILE A 136 -3.41 -2.57 18.52
N LEU A 137 -2.57 -1.99 19.36
CA LEU A 137 -1.19 -2.43 19.56
C LEU A 137 -1.12 -3.91 19.97
N ASN A 138 -1.96 -4.33 20.93
CA ASN A 138 -2.04 -5.73 21.31
C ASN A 138 -2.50 -6.63 20.17
N LYS A 139 -3.44 -6.17 19.32
CA LYS A 139 -3.86 -6.91 18.13
C LYS A 139 -2.79 -7.01 17.04
N ILE A 140 -1.87 -6.05 16.94
CA ILE A 140 -0.69 -6.16 16.09
C ILE A 140 0.23 -7.26 16.64
N ARG A 141 0.59 -7.19 17.94
CA ARG A 141 1.49 -8.14 18.61
C ARG A 141 0.97 -9.58 18.59
N GLU A 142 -0.35 -9.79 18.68
CA GLU A 142 -0.97 -11.11 18.52
C GLU A 142 -0.71 -11.72 17.13
N ARG A 143 -0.62 -10.89 16.09
CA ARG A 143 -0.53 -11.33 14.69
C ARG A 143 0.91 -11.43 14.20
N ILE A 144 1.74 -10.50 14.66
CA ILE A 144 3.15 -10.39 14.32
C ILE A 144 3.91 -10.24 15.64
N PRO A 145 4.24 -11.37 16.29
CA PRO A 145 5.13 -11.35 17.44
C PRO A 145 6.43 -10.62 17.09
N ASP A 146 6.94 -9.83 18.02
CA ASP A 146 8.18 -9.06 17.90
C ASP A 146 8.20 -8.02 16.77
N ALA A 147 7.03 -7.57 16.30
CA ALA A 147 6.95 -6.51 15.32
C ALA A 147 7.56 -5.20 15.82
N ILE A 148 8.38 -4.55 15.01
CA ILE A 148 8.79 -3.16 15.22
C ILE A 148 7.65 -2.26 14.71
N ILE A 149 7.19 -1.31 15.53
CA ILE A 149 6.02 -0.51 15.19
C ILE A 149 6.40 0.97 15.12
N TYR A 150 6.32 1.56 13.93
CA TYR A 150 6.50 3.00 13.71
C TYR A 150 5.15 3.70 13.69
N VAL A 151 4.96 4.70 14.54
CA VAL A 151 3.69 5.41 14.67
C VAL A 151 3.83 6.85 14.19
N SER A 152 2.97 7.27 13.27
CA SER A 152 2.91 8.65 12.77
C SER A 152 1.55 9.26 13.07
N ALA A 153 1.52 10.56 13.34
CA ALA A 153 0.27 11.32 13.26
C ALA A 153 -0.18 11.44 11.79
N LEU A 154 -1.44 11.84 11.58
CA LEU A 154 -1.86 12.33 10.27
C LEU A 154 -1.01 13.55 9.87
N ALA A 155 -0.79 13.75 8.58
CA ALA A 155 0.02 14.87 8.08
C ALA A 155 -0.47 16.23 8.60
N ASP A 156 0.46 17.14 8.86
CA ASP A 156 0.14 18.54 9.14
C ASP A 156 -0.35 19.25 7.85
N TYR A 157 -0.89 20.46 7.99
CA TYR A 157 -1.38 21.28 6.89
C TYR A 157 -0.80 22.71 6.98
N THR A 158 -0.32 23.26 5.87
CA THR A 158 0.27 24.62 5.84
C THR A 158 -0.80 25.69 5.98
N ASP A 159 -1.95 25.47 5.34
CA ASP A 159 -3.06 26.41 5.28
C ASP A 159 -4.35 25.65 5.58
N GLY A 160 -5.03 26.05 6.66
CA GLY A 160 -6.28 25.42 7.10
C GLY A 160 -6.07 24.13 7.90
N VAL A 161 -7.10 23.29 7.91
CA VAL A 161 -7.14 22.03 8.67
C VAL A 161 -7.94 21.01 7.87
N CYS A 162 -7.58 19.73 7.93
CA CYS A 162 -8.48 18.69 7.46
C CYS A 162 -9.79 18.77 8.28
N GLU A 163 -10.90 19.12 7.64
CA GLU A 163 -12.19 19.32 8.33
C GLU A 163 -12.69 18.04 9.01
N ILE A 164 -12.35 16.87 8.45
CA ILE A 164 -12.77 15.56 8.98
C ILE A 164 -12.14 15.29 10.35
N THR A 165 -10.84 15.58 10.51
CA THR A 165 -10.12 15.37 11.77
C THR A 165 -10.24 16.58 12.70
N GLY A 166 -10.38 17.78 12.12
CA GLY A 166 -10.28 19.04 12.83
C GLY A 166 -8.93 19.20 13.53
N THR A 167 -8.73 20.35 14.19
CA THR A 167 -7.51 20.60 14.96
C THR A 167 -7.37 19.62 16.11
N TRP A 168 -8.48 19.28 16.77
CA TRP A 168 -8.47 18.35 17.89
C TRP A 168 -7.94 16.97 17.51
N GLY A 169 -8.40 16.39 16.39
CA GLY A 169 -7.95 15.07 15.96
C GLY A 169 -6.47 15.04 15.56
N LEU A 170 -5.97 16.12 14.94
CA LEU A 170 -4.54 16.25 14.59
C LEU A 170 -3.67 16.31 15.85
N GLU A 171 -4.02 17.18 16.79
CA GLU A 171 -3.26 17.34 18.04
C GLU A 171 -3.33 16.11 18.93
N LYS A 172 -4.52 15.47 19.03
CA LYS A 172 -4.64 14.19 19.75
C LYS A 172 -3.82 13.08 19.11
N GLY A 173 -3.70 13.07 17.78
CA GLY A 173 -2.81 12.14 17.07
C GLY A 173 -1.35 12.32 17.44
N LYS A 174 -0.87 13.57 17.51
CA LYS A 174 0.52 13.89 17.94
C LYS A 174 0.78 13.49 19.39
N GLU A 175 -0.16 13.78 20.29
CA GLU A 175 -0.10 13.35 21.69
C GLU A 175 0.00 11.83 21.80
N LEU A 176 -0.86 11.09 21.08
CA LEU A 176 -0.86 9.63 21.12
C LEU A 176 0.40 8.99 20.52
N VAL A 177 1.02 9.58 19.50
CA VAL A 177 2.32 9.12 18.99
C VAL A 177 3.36 9.15 20.11
N GLN A 178 3.46 10.29 20.82
CA GLN A 178 4.41 10.45 21.93
C GLN A 178 4.11 9.49 23.09
N GLU A 179 2.84 9.34 23.44
CA GLU A 179 2.44 8.39 24.49
C GLU A 179 2.78 6.94 24.13
N LEU A 180 2.52 6.53 22.87
CA LEU A 180 2.80 5.17 22.39
C LEU A 180 4.30 4.87 22.40
N ASP A 181 5.11 5.78 21.87
CA ASP A 181 6.58 5.70 21.84
C ASP A 181 7.17 5.64 23.27
N THR A 182 6.67 6.48 24.18
CA THR A 182 7.20 6.54 25.56
C THR A 182 6.80 5.33 26.41
N LYS A 183 5.62 4.73 26.16
CA LYS A 183 5.05 3.68 27.03
C LYS A 183 5.33 2.26 26.55
N ASN A 184 5.92 2.05 25.36
CA ASN A 184 6.10 0.74 24.76
C ASN A 184 7.50 0.63 24.14
N GLU A 185 8.23 -0.44 24.45
CA GLU A 185 9.62 -0.63 24.03
C GLU A 185 9.81 -0.99 22.55
N ASP A 186 8.77 -1.57 21.94
CA ASP A 186 8.69 -2.02 20.54
C ASP A 186 8.02 -0.99 19.62
N VAL A 187 7.63 0.16 20.16
CA VAL A 187 6.96 1.23 19.42
C VAL A 187 7.85 2.46 19.36
N PHE A 188 8.02 3.00 18.15
CA PHE A 188 8.88 4.15 17.89
C PHE A 188 8.11 5.24 17.15
N SER A 189 8.47 6.50 17.39
CA SER A 189 8.03 7.61 16.53
C SER A 189 8.43 7.35 15.06
N GLY A 190 7.44 7.35 14.18
CA GLY A 190 7.61 7.20 12.74
C GLY A 190 7.91 8.51 12.03
N PRO A 191 7.82 8.55 10.68
CA PRO A 191 8.03 9.78 9.92
C PRO A 191 6.98 10.84 10.31
N VAL A 192 7.45 12.09 10.45
CA VAL A 192 6.58 13.26 10.53
C VAL A 192 6.15 13.63 9.12
N LEU A 193 4.84 13.62 8.86
CA LEU A 193 4.28 13.78 7.53
C LEU A 193 3.78 15.19 7.26
N GLY A 194 3.89 15.60 6.00
CA GLY A 194 3.49 16.93 5.55
C GLY A 194 4.57 17.98 5.83
N PRO A 195 4.20 19.26 6.06
CA PRO A 195 2.82 19.77 6.04
C PRO A 195 2.24 19.81 4.62
N MET A 196 0.93 19.68 4.46
CA MET A 196 0.21 19.66 3.18
C MET A 196 -0.43 21.02 2.86
N SER A 197 -0.27 21.48 1.63
CA SER A 197 -0.95 22.67 1.11
C SER A 197 -2.33 22.33 0.51
N LEU A 198 -3.17 23.35 0.30
CA LEU A 198 -4.46 23.19 -0.38
C LEU A 198 -4.31 22.60 -1.80
N LYS A 199 -3.20 22.88 -2.50
CA LYS A 199 -2.92 22.27 -3.81
C LYS A 199 -2.70 20.75 -3.69
N GLU A 200 -2.07 20.33 -2.60
CA GLU A 200 -1.77 18.93 -2.33
C GLU A 200 -2.98 18.15 -1.82
N THR A 201 -4.00 18.83 -1.28
CA THR A 201 -5.23 18.25 -0.72
C THR A 201 -6.51 18.68 -1.47
N ALA A 202 -6.35 19.10 -2.73
CA ALA A 202 -7.27 19.95 -3.49
C ALA A 202 -8.74 19.51 -3.62
N LYS A 203 -9.09 18.25 -3.33
CA LYS A 203 -10.48 17.78 -3.40
C LYS A 203 -11.33 18.19 -2.21
N ASP A 204 -10.77 18.12 -1.01
CA ASP A 204 -11.53 18.28 0.24
C ASP A 204 -10.71 18.84 1.41
N GLY A 205 -9.51 19.33 1.14
CA GLY A 205 -8.63 19.88 2.17
C GLY A 205 -8.04 18.81 3.11
N CYS A 206 -8.28 17.52 2.87
CA CYS A 206 -7.83 16.44 3.73
C CYS A 206 -7.13 15.31 2.97
N HIS A 207 -7.77 14.75 1.94
CA HIS A 207 -7.26 13.60 1.22
C HIS A 207 -6.19 13.99 0.19
N LEU A 208 -5.23 13.09 -0.03
CA LEU A 208 -4.12 13.21 -0.98
C LEU A 208 -4.60 12.90 -2.41
N SER A 209 -5.69 13.54 -2.79
CA SER A 209 -6.37 13.32 -4.07
C SER A 209 -5.60 13.86 -5.26
N SER A 210 -4.63 14.77 -5.04
CA SER A 210 -3.76 15.27 -6.10
C SER A 210 -2.49 14.42 -6.24
N PRO A 211 -1.96 14.24 -7.47
CA PRO A 211 -0.67 13.57 -7.68
C PRO A 211 0.48 14.22 -6.90
N ASP A 212 0.41 15.54 -6.66
CA ASP A 212 1.40 16.28 -5.88
C ASP A 212 1.40 15.84 -4.41
N GLY A 213 0.22 15.73 -3.78
CA GLY A 213 0.09 15.29 -2.40
C GLY A 213 0.58 13.86 -2.18
N LYS A 214 0.18 12.92 -3.06
CA LYS A 214 0.66 11.53 -2.99
C LYS A 214 2.17 11.44 -3.17
N ARG A 215 2.74 12.15 -4.14
CA ARG A 215 4.19 12.18 -4.37
C ARG A 215 4.95 12.72 -3.16
N LYS A 216 4.49 13.81 -2.55
CA LYS A 216 5.16 14.41 -1.39
C LYS A 216 5.22 13.47 -0.20
N LEU A 217 4.07 12.93 0.24
CA LEU A 217 4.09 11.99 1.37
C LEU A 217 4.77 10.68 0.99
N GLY A 218 4.62 10.21 -0.26
CA GLY A 218 5.34 9.05 -0.77
C GLY A 218 6.85 9.19 -0.68
N MET A 219 7.40 10.36 -1.01
CA MET A 219 8.84 10.65 -0.88
C MET A 219 9.28 10.62 0.58
N GLN A 220 8.53 11.24 1.51
CA GLN A 220 8.85 11.22 2.95
C GLN A 220 8.85 9.78 3.50
N MET A 221 7.88 8.97 3.06
CA MET A 221 7.83 7.55 3.43
C MET A 221 9.00 6.76 2.85
N LYS A 222 9.38 7.01 1.59
CA LYS A 222 10.52 6.35 0.96
C LYS A 222 11.82 6.70 1.67
N GLU A 223 12.02 7.98 1.98
CA GLU A 223 13.18 8.45 2.72
C GLU A 223 13.30 7.74 4.08
N PHE A 224 12.19 7.60 4.81
CA PHE A 224 12.17 6.93 6.10
C PHE A 224 12.40 5.42 6.00
N PHE A 225 11.65 4.71 5.14
CA PHE A 225 11.67 3.24 5.12
C PHE A 225 12.76 2.62 4.27
N ASP A 226 13.15 3.28 3.18
CA ASP A 226 14.06 2.69 2.19
C ASP A 226 15.46 3.28 2.29
N ASP A 227 15.57 4.59 2.52
CA ASP A 227 16.84 5.31 2.41
C ASP A 227 17.50 5.57 3.78
N SER A 228 16.74 5.56 4.87
CA SER A 228 17.29 5.65 6.22
C SER A 228 17.77 4.27 6.66
N ALA A 229 18.97 4.20 7.26
CA ALA A 229 19.39 3.05 8.05
C ALA A 229 18.49 3.00 9.29
N ILE A 230 17.30 2.44 9.13
CA ILE A 230 16.35 2.23 10.23
C ILE A 230 17.11 1.49 11.31
N LYS A 231 17.24 2.13 12.48
CA LYS A 231 17.79 1.53 13.68
C LYS A 231 16.91 0.35 14.07
N GLN A 232 17.25 -0.83 13.59
CA GLN A 232 16.97 -2.07 14.29
C GLN A 232 17.84 -2.01 15.55
N LEU A 233 17.27 -1.53 16.64
CA LEU A 233 17.85 -1.70 17.97
C LEU A 233 17.38 -3.05 18.51
#